data_AF-A0A7Y8HS88-F1
#
_entry.id   AF-A0A7Y8HS88-F1
#
_cell.length_a   1.000
_cell.length_b   1.000
_cell.length_c   1.000
_cell.angle_alpha   90.00
_cell.angle_beta   90.00
_cell.angle_gamma   90.00
#
_symmetry.space_group_name_H-M   'P 1'
#
loop_
_entity.id
_entity.type
_entity.pdbx_description
1 polymer ?
#
loop_
_entity_poly.entity_id
_entity_poly.type
_entity_poly.pdbx_seq_one_letter_code
_entity_poly.pdbx_strand_id
1 'polypeptide(L)'
;MMQKLDGQERDRMWLTQVQEASPSLVEPCDSQFALRRVKMSGLAQEMGTPLNVILWRAESLLERTEDEAAQAALQSIIRQVEQLIPLRQQLCSLYHGPEVNLPVSAKLVYPMME
;
A
#
# COMPACT_ATOMS: atom_id res chain seq x y z
N MET A 1 -24.88 12.66 -55.60
CA MET A 1 -23.60 13.37 -55.76
C MET A 1 -23.13 13.73 -54.36
N MET A 2 -22.07 13.08 -53.88
CA MET A 2 -21.61 13.13 -52.48
C MET A 2 -20.82 14.43 -52.28
N GLN A 3 -21.29 15.33 -51.41
CA GLN A 3 -20.60 16.58 -51.10
C GLN A 3 -19.35 16.25 -50.27
N LYS A 4 -18.17 16.57 -50.79
CA LYS A 4 -16.91 16.46 -50.04
C LYS A 4 -16.88 17.60 -49.04
N LEU A 5 -16.98 17.27 -47.75
CA LEU A 5 -16.77 18.22 -46.66
C LEU A 5 -15.30 18.67 -46.66
N ASP A 6 -15.08 19.98 -46.67
CA ASP A 6 -13.75 20.58 -46.65
C ASP A 6 -13.00 20.20 -45.37
N GLY A 7 -11.68 19.99 -45.50
CA GLY A 7 -10.82 19.50 -44.42
C GLY A 7 -10.92 20.34 -43.13
N GLN A 8 -11.23 21.62 -43.27
CA GLN A 8 -11.39 22.57 -42.18
C GLN A 8 -12.65 22.33 -41.33
N GLU A 9 -13.69 21.73 -41.89
CA GLU A 9 -14.95 21.46 -41.20
C GLU A 9 -14.89 20.13 -40.42
N ARG A 10 -14.05 19.19 -40.89
CA ARG A 10 -13.69 17.98 -40.13
C ARG A 10 -12.86 18.32 -38.89
N ASP A 11 -11.90 19.24 -39.01
CA ASP A 11 -11.10 19.69 -37.86
C ASP A 11 -11.96 20.44 -36.83
N ARG A 12 -12.96 21.22 -37.28
CA ARG A 12 -13.93 21.82 -36.36
C ARG A 12 -14.79 20.78 -35.65
N MET A 13 -15.27 19.73 -36.33
CA MET A 13 -16.01 18.65 -35.67
C MET A 13 -15.15 17.88 -34.64
N TRP A 14 -13.87 17.66 -34.91
CA TRP A 14 -12.94 17.05 -33.94
C TRP A 14 -12.74 17.95 -32.72
N LEU A 15 -12.56 19.26 -32.89
CA LEU A 15 -12.38 20.19 -31.78
C LEU A 15 -13.64 20.30 -30.91
N THR A 16 -14.83 20.24 -31.50
CA THR A 16 -16.09 20.25 -30.73
C THR A 16 -16.32 18.93 -29.99
N GLN A 17 -15.95 17.77 -30.56
CA GLN A 17 -16.03 16.47 -29.87
C GLN A 17 -15.02 16.32 -28.73
N VAL A 18 -13.83 16.92 -28.86
CA VAL A 18 -12.82 16.90 -27.77
C VAL A 18 -13.23 17.81 -26.61
N GLN A 19 -14.02 18.86 -26.86
CA GLN A 19 -14.53 19.75 -25.81
C GLN A 19 -15.78 19.20 -25.09
N GLU A 20 -16.55 18.30 -25.70
CA GLU A 20 -17.74 17.65 -25.10
C GLU A 20 -17.45 16.27 -24.46
N ALA A 21 -16.21 15.79 -24.52
CA ALA A 21 -15.74 14.75 -23.62
C ALA A 21 -15.49 15.35 -22.23
N SER A 22 -16.59 15.61 -21.54
CA SER A 22 -16.64 16.03 -20.14
C SER A 22 -15.65 15.21 -19.29
N PRO A 23 -14.63 15.81 -18.64
CA PRO A 23 -13.91 15.13 -17.58
C PRO A 23 -14.75 15.24 -16.29
N SER A 24 -15.98 14.73 -16.31
CA SER A 24 -16.75 14.52 -15.09
C SER A 24 -16.44 13.11 -14.59
N LEU A 25 -15.72 13.04 -13.47
CA LEU A 25 -15.23 11.85 -12.74
C LEU A 25 -13.75 11.53 -12.94
N VAL A 26 -12.87 12.50 -12.69
CA VAL A 26 -11.64 12.19 -11.96
C VAL A 26 -11.94 12.51 -10.50
N GLU A 27 -12.45 11.50 -9.78
CA GLU A 27 -12.55 11.51 -8.33
C GLU A 27 -11.19 11.93 -7.74
N PRO A 28 -11.12 12.72 -6.64
CA PRO A 28 -9.86 13.01 -5.94
C PRO A 28 -9.29 11.78 -5.19
N CYS A 29 -9.43 10.58 -5.76
CA CYS A 29 -9.27 9.28 -5.12
C CYS A 29 -7.82 8.80 -5.00
N ASP A 30 -6.84 9.47 -5.60
CA ASP A 30 -5.49 8.89 -5.68
C ASP A 30 -4.58 9.26 -4.50
N SER A 31 -4.68 10.49 -3.98
CA SER A 31 -3.73 11.00 -2.98
C SER A 31 -3.93 10.41 -1.58
N GLN A 32 -5.18 10.26 -1.14
CA GLN A 32 -5.49 9.67 0.18
C GLN A 32 -5.18 8.17 0.21
N PHE A 33 -5.47 7.44 -0.86
CA PHE A 33 -5.17 6.02 -0.94
C PHE A 33 -3.67 5.74 -1.08
N ALA A 34 -2.94 6.58 -1.83
CA ALA A 34 -1.48 6.50 -1.91
C ALA A 34 -0.82 6.81 -0.54
N LEU A 35 -1.25 7.87 0.14
CA LEU A 35 -0.74 8.20 1.49
C LEU A 35 -1.04 7.10 2.50
N ARG A 36 -2.27 6.55 2.49
CA ARG A 36 -2.65 5.42 3.34
C ARG A 36 -1.81 4.19 3.04
N ARG A 37 -1.54 3.90 1.76
CA ARG A 37 -0.69 2.79 1.34
C ARG A 37 0.72 2.88 1.93
N VAL A 38 1.39 4.02 1.74
CA VAL A 38 2.75 4.25 2.26
C VAL A 38 2.79 4.16 3.78
N LYS A 39 1.80 4.75 4.48
CA LYS A 39 1.71 4.66 5.94
C LYS A 39 1.52 3.22 6.42
N MET A 40 0.60 2.47 5.79
CA MET A 40 0.31 1.09 6.19
C MET A 40 1.47 0.13 5.88
N SER A 41 2.20 0.33 4.77
CA SER A 41 3.39 -0.47 4.47
C SER A 41 4.53 -0.19 5.43
N GLY A 42 4.75 1.08 5.81
CA GLY A 42 5.74 1.46 6.82
C GLY A 42 5.43 0.84 8.18
N LEU A 43 4.19 0.98 8.65
CA LEU A 43 3.75 0.37 9.91
C LEU A 43 3.88 -1.17 9.89
N ALA A 44 3.47 -1.83 8.79
CA ALA A 44 3.62 -3.28 8.66
C ALA A 44 5.09 -3.71 8.70
N GLN A 45 6.01 -2.93 8.13
CA GLN A 45 7.45 -3.21 8.21
C GLN A 45 7.98 -3.03 9.63
N GLU A 46 7.60 -1.94 10.30
CA GLU A 46 8.01 -1.62 11.67
C GLU A 46 7.49 -2.64 12.70
N MET A 47 6.38 -3.33 12.41
CA MET A 47 5.90 -4.45 13.24
C MET A 47 6.88 -5.64 13.27
N GLY A 48 7.82 -5.75 12.33
CA GLY A 48 8.75 -6.88 12.27
C GLY A 48 9.61 -7.04 13.51
N THR A 49 10.27 -5.96 13.91
CA THR A 49 11.15 -5.91 15.09
C THR A 49 10.43 -6.25 16.41
N PRO A 50 9.30 -5.60 16.77
CA PRO A 50 8.63 -5.90 18.03
C PRO A 50 8.06 -7.34 18.06
N LEU A 51 7.57 -7.88 16.95
CA LEU A 51 7.11 -9.29 16.91
C LEU A 51 8.26 -10.26 17.19
N ASN A 52 9.43 -10.04 16.57
CA ASN A 52 10.61 -10.88 16.80
C ASN A 52 11.11 -10.78 18.26
N VAL A 53 11.08 -9.58 18.86
CA VAL A 53 11.47 -9.38 20.26
C VAL A 53 10.52 -10.12 21.20
N ILE A 54 9.20 -10.06 20.95
CA ILE A 54 8.21 -10.77 21.79
C ILE A 54 8.40 -12.28 21.67
N LEU A 55 8.55 -12.80 20.45
CA LEU A 55 8.78 -14.23 20.22
C LEU A 55 10.00 -14.72 20.98
N TRP A 56 11.16 -14.07 20.76
CA TRP A 56 12.40 -14.42 21.44
C TRP A 56 12.27 -14.37 22.97
N ARG A 57 11.60 -13.35 23.51
CA ARG A 57 11.42 -13.22 24.97
C ARG A 57 10.53 -14.33 25.52
N ALA A 58 9.46 -14.68 24.80
CA ALA A 58 8.56 -15.73 25.23
C ALA A 58 9.23 -17.12 25.16
N GLU A 59 9.98 -17.40 24.10
CA GLU A 59 10.79 -18.63 23.96
C GLU A 59 11.83 -18.75 25.08
N SER A 60 12.61 -17.70 25.31
CA SER A 60 13.65 -17.70 26.35
C SER A 60 13.09 -17.88 27.76
N LEU A 61 11.90 -17.34 28.05
CA LEU A 61 11.23 -17.55 29.33
C LEU A 61 10.66 -18.97 29.44
N LEU A 62 10.12 -19.52 28.35
CA LEU A 62 9.56 -20.87 28.31
C LEU A 62 10.63 -21.92 28.60
N GLU A 63 11.83 -21.75 28.08
CA GLU A 63 12.99 -22.62 28.32
C GLU A 63 13.44 -22.66 29.79
N ARG A 64 13.06 -21.64 30.58
CA ARG A 64 13.60 -21.41 31.93
C ARG A 64 12.56 -21.52 33.04
N THR A 65 11.29 -21.71 32.69
CA THR A 65 10.18 -21.77 33.65
C THR A 65 9.75 -23.20 33.91
N GLU A 66 9.55 -23.55 35.18
CA GLU A 66 9.05 -24.86 35.64
C GLU A 66 7.55 -24.82 35.99
N ASP A 67 6.95 -23.63 36.02
CA ASP A 67 5.51 -23.44 36.27
C ASP A 67 4.69 -23.78 35.02
N GLU A 68 3.90 -24.86 35.10
CA GLU A 68 3.02 -25.34 34.02
C GLU A 68 2.01 -24.28 33.54
N ALA A 69 1.46 -23.46 34.44
CA ALA A 69 0.52 -22.40 34.07
C ALA A 69 1.22 -21.29 33.28
N ALA A 70 2.44 -20.93 33.70
CA ALA A 70 3.28 -19.98 32.98
C ALA A 70 3.71 -20.53 31.60
N GLN A 71 4.05 -21.84 31.51
CA GLN A 71 4.36 -22.49 30.25
C GLN A 71 3.18 -22.42 29.27
N ALA A 72 1.97 -22.77 29.72
CA ALA A 72 0.77 -22.70 28.89
C ALA A 72 0.49 -21.27 28.38
N ALA A 73 0.67 -20.26 29.25
CA ALA A 73 0.52 -18.86 28.86
C ALA A 73 1.56 -18.43 27.82
N LEU A 74 2.84 -18.77 28.01
CA LEU A 74 3.93 -18.43 27.08
C LEU A 74 3.76 -19.11 25.72
N GLN A 75 3.37 -20.39 25.70
CA GLN A 75 3.04 -21.10 24.46
C GLN A 75 1.88 -20.43 23.71
N SER A 76 0.86 -19.95 24.43
CA SER A 76 -0.25 -19.21 23.82
C SER A 76 0.22 -17.88 23.21
N ILE A 77 1.14 -17.17 23.87
CA ILE A 77 1.74 -15.93 23.35
C ILE A 77 2.55 -16.20 22.08
N ILE A 78 3.42 -17.23 22.11
CA ILE A 78 4.22 -17.66 20.95
C ILE A 78 3.30 -17.93 19.75
N ARG A 79 2.27 -18.76 19.94
CA ARG A 79 1.30 -19.09 18.89
C ARG A 79 0.61 -17.85 18.32
N GLN A 80 0.27 -16.88 19.16
CA GLN A 80 -0.34 -15.63 18.70
C GLN A 80 0.63 -14.79 17.86
N VAL A 81 1.90 -14.68 18.28
CA VAL A 81 2.92 -13.95 17.52
C VAL A 81 3.19 -14.61 16.17
N GLU A 82 3.30 -15.94 16.15
CA GLU A 82 3.43 -16.72 14.92
C GLU A 82 2.26 -16.50 13.96
N GLN A 83 1.04 -16.35 14.47
CA GLN A 83 -0.14 -16.01 13.68
C GLN A 83 -0.11 -14.58 13.13
N LEU A 84 0.54 -13.64 13.82
CA LEU A 84 0.66 -12.25 13.37
C LEU A 84 1.71 -12.07 12.26
N ILE A 85 2.74 -12.92 12.19
CA ILE A 85 3.78 -12.88 11.15
C ILE A 85 3.21 -12.97 9.72
N PRO A 86 2.36 -13.95 9.35
CA PRO A 86 1.79 -14.02 8.00
C PRO A 86 0.79 -12.89 7.73
N LEU A 87 0.07 -12.41 8.75
CA LEU A 87 -0.81 -11.24 8.60
C LEU A 87 -0.01 -9.97 8.27
N ARG A 88 1.14 -9.78 8.94
CA ARG A 88 2.09 -8.70 8.60
C ARG A 88 2.60 -8.83 7.17
N GLN A 89 2.98 -10.03 6.74
CA GLN A 89 3.44 -10.27 5.38
C GLN A 89 2.35 -9.96 4.35
N GLN A 90 1.09 -10.34 4.62
CA GLN A 90 -0.05 -9.98 3.78
C GLN A 90 -0.25 -8.46 3.72
N LEU A 91 -0.13 -7.75 4.85
CA LEU A 91 -0.19 -6.29 4.88
C LEU A 91 0.95 -5.67 4.04
N CYS A 92 2.18 -6.16 4.19
CA CYS A 92 3.29 -5.70 3.33
C CYS A 92 2.93 -5.93 1.85
N SER A 93 2.52 -7.13 1.45
CA SER A 93 2.18 -7.45 0.05
C SER A 93 0.98 -6.65 -0.51
N LEU A 94 -0.04 -6.37 0.31
CA LEU A 94 -1.21 -5.60 -0.12
C LEU A 94 -0.88 -4.12 -0.37
N TYR A 95 0.07 -3.56 0.40
CA TYR A 95 0.42 -2.15 0.34
C TYR A 95 1.76 -1.86 -0.38
N HIS A 96 2.58 -2.89 -0.64
CA HIS A 96 3.66 -2.84 -1.63
C HIS A 96 3.01 -3.04 -3.00
N GLY A 97 2.43 -1.97 -3.58
CA GLY A 97 1.96 -2.01 -4.97
C GLY A 97 3.09 -2.41 -5.93
N PRO A 98 2.79 -2.84 -7.17
CA PRO A 98 3.82 -3.03 -8.18
C PRO A 98 4.63 -1.73 -8.23
N GLU A 99 5.97 -1.82 -8.30
CA GLU A 99 6.83 -0.64 -8.48
C GLU A 99 6.22 0.23 -9.57
N VAL A 100 5.53 1.28 -9.18
CA VAL A 100 5.13 2.32 -10.11
C VAL A 100 6.46 3.00 -10.38
N ASN A 101 7.05 2.71 -11.53
CA ASN A 101 8.04 3.58 -12.14
C ASN A 101 7.34 4.92 -12.37
N LEU A 102 7.21 5.73 -11.32
CA LEU A 102 6.77 7.10 -11.46
C LEU A 102 7.79 7.77 -12.37
N PRO A 103 7.36 8.46 -13.44
CA PRO A 103 8.27 9.25 -14.24
C PRO A 103 9.04 10.18 -13.29
N VAL A 104 10.35 10.29 -13.51
CA VAL A 104 11.31 11.02 -12.67
C VAL A 104 10.83 12.43 -12.29
N SER A 105 9.94 13.02 -13.09
CA SER A 105 9.24 14.28 -12.84
C SER A 105 8.45 14.35 -11.52
N ALA A 106 8.00 13.24 -10.94
CA ALA A 106 7.25 13.22 -9.68
C ALA A 106 8.13 13.13 -8.43
N LYS A 107 9.44 12.83 -8.57
CA LYS A 107 10.39 12.78 -7.44
C LYS A 107 10.72 14.17 -6.86
N LEU A 108 10.32 15.25 -7.52
CA LEU A 108 10.54 16.62 -7.06
C LEU A 108 9.46 17.17 -6.12
N VAL A 109 8.35 16.46 -5.90
CA VAL A 109 7.20 17.01 -5.14
C VAL A 109 7.20 16.63 -3.66
N TYR A 110 8.02 15.67 -3.22
CA TYR A 110 8.15 15.35 -1.80
C TYR A 110 9.62 15.45 -1.37
N PRO A 111 10.06 16.57 -0.79
CA PRO A 111 11.35 16.60 -0.12
C PRO A 111 11.30 15.60 1.05
N MET A 112 12.25 14.67 1.08
CA MET A 112 12.55 13.88 2.27
C MET A 112 12.74 14.84 3.44
N MET A 113 11.99 14.64 4.52
CA MET A 113 12.43 15.08 5.83
C MET A 113 13.45 14.07 6.34
N GLU A 114 14.54 14.63 6.87
CA GLU A 114 15.84 14.04 7.20
C GLU A 114 15.82 12.79 8.10
#